data_AF-A0A523PLN0-F1
#
_entry.id   AF-A0A523PLN0-F1
#
_cell.length_a   1.000
_cell.length_b   1.000
_cell.length_c   1.000
_cell.angle_alpha   90.00
_cell.angle_beta   90.00
_cell.angle_gamma   90.00
#
_symmetry.space_group_name_H-M   'P 1'
#
loop_
_entity.id
_entity.type
_entity.pdbx_description
1 polymer ?
#
loop_
_entity_poly.entity_id
_entity_poly.type
_entity_poly.pdbx_seq_one_letter_code
_entity_poly.pdbx_strand_id
1 'polypeptide(L)'
;MNLAEALDIVIVAPHEPILQAAEQMIFLSPEASGERMIDRALAAEPTLVVAIDFLFWFGYGTFDRESERLDRLERGLAMLARLDCLVLVSALPDMSAAIGKMLAPAQVPSRKSLDALNARVRDWVESHPRAILFPLPELLARLKSGTAYDIAGHVWPPTADVKLLQDDELHPTIEGLASLACEVVLSATEGRDDVAPEAVAIDPGAVTRALKQRAAEKRAANEERRKGSKRHRDG
;
A
#
# COMPACT_ATOMS: atom_id res chain seq x y z
N MET A 1 -2.61 12.18 -2.45
CA MET A 1 -3.32 11.25 -1.56
C MET A 1 -2.44 10.02 -1.39
N ASN A 2 -2.38 9.47 -0.20
CA ASN A 2 -1.63 8.25 0.12
C ASN A 2 -2.43 7.35 1.06
N LEU A 3 -1.94 6.14 1.34
CA LEU A 3 -2.64 5.16 2.17
C LEU A 3 -2.88 5.65 3.60
N ALA A 4 -1.94 6.36 4.21
CA ALA A 4 -2.13 6.92 5.56
C ALA A 4 -3.33 7.89 5.60
N GLU A 5 -3.49 8.75 4.60
CA GLU A 5 -4.64 9.66 4.51
C GLU A 5 -5.98 8.94 4.30
N ALA A 6 -5.96 7.76 3.69
CA ALA A 6 -7.15 6.94 3.49
C ALA A 6 -7.49 6.14 4.75
N LEU A 7 -6.49 5.56 5.42
CA LEU A 7 -6.67 4.87 6.71
C LEU A 7 -7.20 5.82 7.79
N ASP A 8 -6.72 7.06 7.83
CA ASP A 8 -7.20 8.12 8.72
C ASP A 8 -8.68 8.51 8.49
N ILE A 9 -9.27 8.13 7.35
CA ILE A 9 -10.70 8.31 7.09
C ILE A 9 -11.48 7.05 7.50
N VAL A 10 -10.90 5.87 7.29
CA VAL A 10 -11.53 4.59 7.60
C VAL A 10 -11.56 4.31 9.12
N ILE A 11 -10.49 4.66 9.83
CA ILE A 11 -10.39 4.48 11.29
C ILE A 11 -11.06 5.69 11.94
N VAL A 12 -12.18 5.47 12.63
CA VAL A 12 -12.96 6.54 13.27
C VAL A 12 -12.80 6.58 14.79
N ALA A 13 -12.31 5.48 15.39
CA ALA A 13 -11.90 5.49 16.79
C ALA A 13 -10.77 6.51 17.02
N PRO A 14 -10.68 7.11 18.20
CA PRO A 14 -9.54 7.97 18.54
C PRO A 14 -8.22 7.23 18.34
N HIS A 15 -7.34 7.80 17.52
CA HIS A 15 -6.01 7.26 17.26
C HIS A 15 -4.99 8.39 17.18
N GLU A 16 -3.72 8.07 17.42
CA GLU A 16 -2.63 9.01 17.15
C GLU A 16 -2.49 9.27 15.63
N PRO A 17 -1.91 10.42 15.22
CA PRO A 17 -1.69 10.69 13.81
C PRO A 17 -0.93 9.57 13.11
N ILE A 18 -1.45 9.09 11.99
CA ILE A 18 -0.80 8.00 11.24
C ILE A 18 0.51 8.51 10.63
N LEU A 19 1.63 7.90 11.03
CA LEU A 19 2.94 8.19 10.46
C LEU A 19 3.06 7.58 9.06
N GLN A 20 3.28 8.43 8.05
CA GLN A 20 3.70 7.99 6.72
C GLN A 20 5.23 7.82 6.68
N ALA A 21 5.68 6.57 6.85
CA ALA A 21 7.09 6.22 6.71
C ALA A 21 7.53 6.02 5.24
N ALA A 22 6.62 5.70 4.32
CA ALA A 22 6.94 5.33 2.94
C ALA A 22 7.69 6.41 2.15
N GLU A 23 8.68 5.98 1.36
CA GLU A 23 9.45 6.83 0.46
C GLU A 23 9.03 6.59 -1.00
N GLN A 24 8.68 7.67 -1.72
CA GLN A 24 8.23 7.59 -3.13
C GLN A 24 9.29 7.01 -4.09
N MET A 25 10.57 7.15 -3.74
CA MET A 25 11.70 6.77 -4.60
C MET A 25 12.44 5.53 -4.08
N ILE A 26 11.78 4.68 -3.28
CA ILE A 26 12.36 3.45 -2.72
C ILE A 26 13.00 2.55 -3.81
N PHE A 27 12.46 2.55 -5.03
CA PHE A 27 12.96 1.77 -6.16
C PHE A 27 14.41 2.09 -6.57
N LEU A 28 14.92 3.28 -6.22
CA LEU A 28 16.31 3.66 -6.50
C LEU A 28 17.31 2.93 -5.58
N SER A 29 16.91 2.66 -4.33
CA SER A 29 17.75 1.97 -3.35
C SER A 29 16.87 1.28 -2.32
N PRO A 30 16.26 0.13 -2.67
CA PRO A 30 15.25 -0.51 -1.84
C PRO A 30 15.75 -0.83 -0.43
N GLU A 31 17.02 -1.24 -0.32
CA GLU A 31 17.62 -1.61 0.96
C GLU A 31 17.88 -0.38 1.84
N ALA A 32 18.56 0.65 1.32
CA ALA A 32 18.86 1.84 2.12
C ALA A 32 17.60 2.64 2.48
N SER A 33 16.65 2.75 1.56
CA SER A 33 15.34 3.34 1.85
C SER A 33 14.53 2.47 2.81
N GLY A 34 14.55 1.15 2.63
CA GLY A 34 13.88 0.21 3.52
C GLY A 34 14.35 0.33 4.97
N GLU A 35 15.67 0.37 5.19
CA GLU A 35 16.24 0.57 6.53
C GLU A 35 15.76 1.88 7.16
N ARG A 36 15.83 3.00 6.44
CA ARG A 36 15.33 4.29 6.95
C ARG A 36 13.84 4.27 7.26
N MET A 37 13.05 3.59 6.44
CA MET A 37 11.61 3.46 6.66
C MET A 37 11.31 2.66 7.94
N ILE A 38 12.03 1.56 8.18
CA ILE A 38 11.91 0.77 9.40
C ILE A 38 12.42 1.54 10.62
N ASP A 39 13.55 2.23 10.51
CA ASP A 39 14.08 3.06 11.61
C ASP A 39 13.09 4.15 12.01
N ARG A 40 12.47 4.82 11.03
CA ARG A 40 11.41 5.81 11.27
C ARG A 40 10.17 5.21 11.90
N ALA A 41 9.77 3.99 11.48
CA ALA A 41 8.66 3.29 12.08
C ALA A 41 8.98 2.94 13.54
N LEU A 42 10.13 2.32 13.82
CA LEU A 42 10.57 1.96 15.18
C LEU A 42 10.62 3.15 16.12
N ALA A 43 11.15 4.29 15.66
CA ALA A 43 11.24 5.51 16.44
C ALA A 43 9.87 6.10 16.84
N ALA A 44 8.79 5.67 16.19
CA ALA A 44 7.43 6.09 16.50
C ALA A 44 6.69 5.11 17.43
N GLU A 45 7.34 4.05 17.90
CA GLU A 45 6.78 3.05 18.82
C GLU A 45 5.38 2.55 18.38
N PRO A 46 5.22 2.05 17.14
CA PRO A 46 3.92 1.79 16.55
C PRO A 46 3.25 0.60 17.22
N THR A 47 1.93 0.61 17.27
CA THR A 47 1.11 -0.56 17.64
C THR A 47 0.76 -1.43 16.44
N LEU A 48 0.79 -0.85 15.23
CA LEU A 48 0.54 -1.50 13.95
C LEU A 48 1.40 -0.85 12.85
N VAL A 49 2.01 -1.67 12.01
CA VAL A 49 2.65 -1.25 10.75
C VAL A 49 1.94 -1.87 9.56
N VAL A 50 1.56 -1.03 8.59
CA VAL A 50 1.00 -1.45 7.30
C VAL A 50 2.10 -1.39 6.24
N ALA A 51 2.68 -2.54 5.91
CA ALA A 51 3.83 -2.73 5.02
C ALA A 51 3.47 -3.50 3.73
N ILE A 52 2.23 -3.37 3.25
CA ILE A 52 1.67 -4.18 2.15
C ILE A 52 2.36 -3.98 0.78
N ASP A 53 3.14 -2.91 0.61
CA ASP A 53 3.93 -2.65 -0.62
C ASP A 53 5.44 -2.57 -0.32
N PHE A 54 5.84 -2.79 0.94
CA PHE A 54 7.24 -2.61 1.36
C PHE A 54 8.19 -3.55 0.62
N LEU A 55 7.81 -4.82 0.48
CA LEU A 55 8.62 -5.85 -0.17
C LEU A 55 8.61 -5.78 -1.69
N PHE A 56 7.77 -4.92 -2.30
CA PHE A 56 7.61 -4.86 -3.75
C PHE A 56 8.94 -4.65 -4.44
N TRP A 57 9.66 -3.59 -4.10
CA TRP A 57 10.96 -3.28 -4.69
C TRP A 57 12.11 -4.14 -4.15
N PHE A 58 11.86 -5.10 -3.27
CA PHE A 58 12.82 -6.13 -2.93
C PHE A 58 12.72 -7.30 -3.91
N GLY A 59 11.51 -7.69 -4.35
CA GLY A 59 11.32 -8.70 -5.40
C GLY A 59 11.35 -8.15 -6.83
N TYR A 60 10.79 -6.97 -7.05
CA TYR A 60 10.81 -6.21 -8.31
C TYR A 60 12.02 -5.29 -8.39
N GLY A 61 12.56 -5.08 -9.59
CA GLY A 61 13.76 -4.29 -9.84
C GLY A 61 14.74 -5.03 -10.74
N THR A 62 15.80 -4.34 -11.13
CA THR A 62 16.83 -4.90 -12.01
C THR A 62 17.85 -5.68 -11.20
N PHE A 63 18.19 -6.88 -11.66
CA PHE A 63 19.18 -7.77 -11.06
C PHE A 63 20.11 -8.30 -12.14
N ASP A 64 21.34 -8.66 -11.75
CA ASP A 64 22.27 -9.34 -12.66
C ASP A 64 21.81 -10.78 -12.89
N ARG A 65 21.25 -11.42 -11.85
CA ARG A 65 20.70 -12.78 -11.92
C ARG A 65 19.35 -12.86 -11.24
N GLU A 66 18.42 -13.55 -11.90
CA GLU A 66 17.06 -13.78 -11.40
C GLU A 66 17.03 -14.45 -10.00
N SER A 67 18.04 -15.27 -9.68
CA SER A 67 18.17 -15.92 -8.36
C SER A 67 18.41 -14.94 -7.21
N GLU A 68 18.95 -13.75 -7.48
CA GLU A 68 19.29 -12.74 -6.45
C GLU A 68 18.05 -12.05 -5.88
N ARG A 69 16.89 -12.18 -6.55
CA ARG A 69 15.61 -11.63 -6.07
C ARG A 69 15.24 -12.17 -4.69
N LEU A 70 15.45 -13.46 -4.47
CA LEU A 70 15.14 -14.09 -3.19
C LEU A 70 16.07 -13.58 -2.09
N ASP A 71 17.37 -13.47 -2.37
CA ASP A 71 18.34 -12.93 -1.41
C ASP A 71 17.99 -11.50 -0.99
N ARG A 72 17.52 -10.67 -1.93
CA ARG A 72 17.08 -9.31 -1.62
C ARG A 72 15.75 -9.30 -0.85
N LEU A 73 14.81 -10.18 -1.20
CA LEU A 73 13.59 -10.36 -0.41
C LEU A 73 13.90 -10.71 1.05
N GLU A 74 14.84 -11.63 1.31
CA GLU A 74 15.27 -11.98 2.67
C GLU A 74 15.74 -10.77 3.47
N ARG A 75 16.47 -9.84 2.84
CA ARG A 75 16.90 -8.60 3.50
C ARG A 75 15.70 -7.73 3.87
N GLY A 76 14.72 -7.59 2.99
CA GLY A 76 13.46 -6.89 3.30
C GLY A 76 12.66 -7.56 4.44
N LEU A 77 12.59 -8.89 4.46
CA LEU A 77 11.93 -9.65 5.52
C LEU A 77 12.67 -9.51 6.87
N ALA A 78 14.00 -9.51 6.85
CA ALA A 78 14.81 -9.26 8.04
C ALA A 78 14.59 -7.85 8.61
N MET A 79 14.41 -6.85 7.73
CA MET A 79 14.05 -5.49 8.15
C MET A 79 12.68 -5.46 8.85
N LEU A 80 11.65 -6.12 8.29
CA LEU A 80 10.33 -6.23 8.92
C LEU A 80 10.36 -6.97 10.26
N ALA A 81 11.22 -7.98 10.40
CA ALA A 81 11.36 -8.78 11.63
C ALA A 81 11.89 -7.96 12.83
N ARG A 82 12.41 -6.75 12.59
CA ARG A 82 12.84 -5.81 13.64
C ARG A 82 11.65 -5.19 14.39
N LEU A 83 10.44 -5.24 13.82
CA LEU A 83 9.24 -4.63 14.40
C LEU A 83 8.64 -5.53 15.49
N ASP A 84 8.41 -4.95 16.66
CA ASP A 84 7.81 -5.66 17.81
C ASP A 84 6.28 -5.59 17.89
N CYS A 85 5.65 -4.90 16.93
CA CYS A 85 4.22 -4.67 16.83
C CYS A 85 3.55 -5.58 15.79
N LEU A 86 2.24 -5.44 15.61
CA LEU A 86 1.51 -6.09 14.52
C LEU A 86 1.99 -5.55 13.17
N VAL A 87 2.23 -6.42 12.19
CA VAL A 87 2.69 -6.06 10.84
C VAL A 87 1.77 -6.66 9.80
N LEU A 88 1.07 -5.83 9.03
CA LEU A 88 0.41 -6.26 7.81
C LEU A 88 1.43 -6.23 6.67
N VAL A 89 1.74 -7.39 6.12
CA VAL A 89 2.65 -7.56 4.97
C VAL A 89 1.92 -8.29 3.86
N SER A 90 2.25 -8.02 2.61
CA SER A 90 1.60 -8.67 1.48
C SER A 90 2.53 -9.58 0.69
N ALA A 91 1.95 -10.61 0.10
CA ALA A 91 2.51 -11.23 -1.10
C ALA A 91 2.59 -10.22 -2.26
N LEU A 92 3.53 -10.45 -3.17
CA LEU A 92 3.79 -9.63 -4.33
C LEU A 92 2.75 -9.91 -5.43
N PRO A 93 1.97 -8.91 -5.87
CA PRO A 93 1.04 -9.08 -6.99
C PRO A 93 1.79 -9.22 -8.32
N ASP A 94 1.13 -9.75 -9.34
CA ASP A 94 1.60 -9.69 -10.73
C ASP A 94 1.29 -8.31 -11.34
N MET A 95 2.35 -7.54 -11.58
CA MET A 95 2.32 -6.21 -12.18
C MET A 95 2.91 -6.18 -13.60
N SER A 96 2.98 -7.32 -14.29
CA SER A 96 3.50 -7.40 -15.67
C SER A 96 2.77 -6.48 -16.66
N ALA A 97 1.52 -6.12 -16.40
CA ALA A 97 0.77 -5.16 -17.21
C ALA A 97 1.45 -3.75 -17.24
N ALA A 98 2.16 -3.37 -16.17
CA ALA A 98 2.88 -2.11 -16.10
C ALA A 98 4.20 -2.09 -16.91
N ILE A 99 4.55 -3.18 -17.61
CA ILE A 99 5.73 -3.23 -18.49
C ILE A 99 5.57 -2.24 -19.64
N GLY A 100 6.60 -1.41 -19.86
CA GLY A 100 6.58 -0.35 -20.88
C GLY A 100 5.83 0.91 -20.42
N LYS A 101 5.32 0.91 -19.19
CA LYS A 101 4.71 2.06 -18.51
C LYS A 101 5.61 2.47 -17.36
N MET A 102 5.38 1.91 -16.17
CA MET A 102 6.17 2.19 -14.97
C MET A 102 7.27 1.17 -14.72
N LEU A 103 7.21 0.00 -15.36
CA LEU A 103 8.18 -1.07 -15.19
C LEU A 103 8.91 -1.37 -16.51
N ALA A 104 10.20 -1.64 -16.42
CA ALA A 104 10.97 -2.27 -17.48
C ALA A 104 10.79 -3.80 -17.41
N PRO A 105 10.90 -4.53 -18.54
CA PRO A 105 10.81 -5.99 -18.52
C PRO A 105 11.77 -6.66 -17.53
N ALA A 106 13.00 -6.17 -17.43
CA ALA A 106 14.02 -6.69 -16.50
C ALA A 106 13.66 -6.48 -15.01
N GLN A 107 12.74 -5.56 -14.71
CA GLN A 107 12.30 -5.31 -13.34
C GLN A 107 11.25 -6.31 -12.85
N VAL A 108 10.58 -7.00 -13.77
CA VAL A 108 9.48 -7.91 -13.43
C VAL A 108 10.04 -9.31 -13.22
N PRO A 109 9.80 -9.96 -12.07
CA PRO A 109 10.20 -11.34 -11.85
C PRO A 109 9.51 -12.28 -12.84
N SER A 110 10.20 -13.35 -13.25
CA SER A 110 9.53 -14.44 -13.97
C SER A 110 8.41 -15.03 -13.12
N ARG A 111 7.42 -15.68 -13.74
CA ARG A 111 6.32 -16.31 -12.99
C ARG A 111 6.83 -17.29 -11.91
N LYS A 112 7.82 -18.12 -12.26
CA LYS A 112 8.46 -19.05 -11.32
C LYS A 112 9.10 -18.31 -10.14
N SER A 113 9.77 -17.20 -10.40
CA SER A 113 10.39 -16.38 -9.35
C SER A 113 9.34 -15.71 -8.48
N LEU A 114 8.28 -15.16 -9.07
CA LEU A 114 7.19 -14.54 -8.33
C LEU A 114 6.49 -15.54 -7.40
N ASP A 115 6.24 -16.76 -7.89
CA ASP A 115 5.66 -17.84 -7.10
C ASP A 115 6.59 -18.21 -5.92
N ALA A 116 7.91 -18.28 -6.15
CA ALA A 116 8.90 -18.57 -5.10
C ALA A 116 9.02 -17.45 -4.06
N LEU A 117 9.03 -16.19 -4.49
CA LEU A 117 9.03 -15.02 -3.61
C LEU A 117 7.77 -15.03 -2.72
N ASN A 118 6.61 -15.29 -3.31
CA ASN A 118 5.34 -15.32 -2.58
C ASN A 118 5.22 -16.52 -1.64
N ALA A 119 5.73 -17.69 -2.02
CA ALA A 119 5.84 -18.82 -1.09
C ALA A 119 6.66 -18.44 0.13
N ARG A 120 7.82 -17.80 -0.09
CA ARG A 120 8.69 -17.36 0.99
C ARG A 120 8.06 -16.32 1.93
N VAL A 121 7.30 -15.36 1.39
CA VAL A 121 6.55 -14.39 2.22
C VAL A 121 5.52 -15.10 3.09
N ARG A 122 4.81 -16.11 2.56
CA ARG A 122 3.85 -16.90 3.36
C ARG A 122 4.56 -17.66 4.48
N ASP A 123 5.65 -18.36 4.17
CA ASP A 123 6.45 -19.07 5.17
C ASP A 123 6.98 -18.12 6.27
N TRP A 124 7.34 -16.88 5.88
CA TRP A 124 7.72 -15.85 6.84
C TRP A 124 6.56 -15.49 7.75
N VAL A 125 5.38 -15.17 7.19
CA VAL A 125 4.20 -14.83 8.01
C VAL A 125 3.82 -15.96 8.97
N GLU A 126 3.82 -17.20 8.51
CA GLU A 126 3.49 -18.38 9.34
C GLU A 126 4.45 -18.56 10.52
N SER A 127 5.71 -18.16 10.37
CA SER A 127 6.73 -18.23 11.43
C SER A 127 6.80 -16.98 12.32
N HIS A 128 6.03 -15.92 12.01
CA HIS A 128 6.08 -14.65 12.71
C HIS A 128 4.69 -14.33 13.30
N PRO A 129 4.45 -14.59 14.61
CA PRO A 129 3.11 -14.52 15.20
C PRO A 129 2.48 -13.12 15.22
N ARG A 130 3.26 -12.07 14.96
CA ARG A 130 2.80 -10.68 14.84
C ARG A 130 2.67 -10.23 13.39
N ALA A 131 2.78 -11.13 12.43
CA ALA A 131 2.59 -10.82 11.01
C ALA A 131 1.21 -11.29 10.55
N ILE A 132 0.52 -10.45 9.78
CA ILE A 132 -0.71 -10.77 9.07
C ILE A 132 -0.42 -10.70 7.57
N LEU A 133 -0.77 -11.76 6.85
CA LEU A 133 -0.69 -11.78 5.40
C LEU A 133 -1.87 -11.03 4.80
N PHE A 134 -1.61 -9.90 4.17
CA PHE A 134 -2.59 -9.16 3.39
C PHE A 134 -2.71 -9.76 1.97
N PRO A 135 -3.93 -10.05 1.47
CA PRO A 135 -4.14 -10.71 0.18
C PRO A 135 -4.15 -9.72 -1.01
N LEU A 136 -3.06 -8.96 -1.21
CA LEU A 136 -2.97 -7.98 -2.31
C LEU A 136 -3.07 -8.61 -3.70
N PRO A 137 -2.45 -9.77 -4.01
CA PRO A 137 -2.59 -10.40 -5.33
C PRO A 137 -4.05 -10.72 -5.66
N GLU A 138 -4.79 -11.25 -4.69
CA GLU A 138 -6.20 -11.60 -4.82
C GLU A 138 -7.07 -10.35 -4.95
N LEU A 139 -6.79 -9.32 -4.14
CA LEU A 139 -7.42 -8.02 -4.30
C LEU A 139 -7.19 -7.49 -5.72
N LEU A 140 -5.95 -7.42 -6.19
CA LEU A 140 -5.63 -6.92 -7.53
C LEU A 140 -6.30 -7.74 -8.63
N ALA A 141 -6.33 -9.06 -8.52
CA ALA A 141 -7.04 -9.92 -9.47
C ALA A 141 -8.54 -9.61 -9.51
N ARG A 142 -9.18 -9.42 -8.34
CA ARG A 142 -10.58 -8.98 -8.24
C ARG A 142 -10.77 -7.61 -8.89
N LEU A 143 -9.90 -6.63 -8.61
CA LEU A 143 -9.98 -5.28 -9.19
C LEU A 143 -9.78 -5.28 -10.72
N LYS A 144 -8.98 -6.20 -11.26
CA LYS A 144 -8.74 -6.35 -12.71
C LYS A 144 -9.83 -7.16 -13.43
N SER A 145 -10.65 -7.92 -12.71
CA SER A 145 -11.58 -8.89 -13.29
C SER A 145 -12.73 -8.28 -14.09
N GLY A 146 -13.03 -6.99 -13.89
CA GLY A 146 -14.19 -6.37 -14.53
C GLY A 146 -15.53 -6.70 -13.85
N THR A 147 -15.54 -7.60 -12.86
CA THR A 147 -16.78 -8.04 -12.21
C THR A 147 -17.15 -7.13 -11.04
N ALA A 148 -18.42 -7.18 -10.63
CA ALA A 148 -18.80 -6.60 -9.34
C ALA A 148 -17.91 -7.19 -8.25
N TYR A 149 -17.42 -6.35 -7.35
CA TYR A 149 -16.61 -6.80 -6.23
C TYR A 149 -17.19 -6.23 -4.94
N ASP A 150 -17.25 -7.06 -3.92
CA ASP A 150 -17.75 -6.70 -2.61
C ASP A 150 -16.58 -6.42 -1.67
N ILE A 151 -16.64 -5.29 -0.97
CA ILE A 151 -15.81 -5.01 0.20
C ILE A 151 -16.76 -4.77 1.38
N ALA A 152 -16.79 -5.73 2.31
CA ALA A 152 -17.61 -5.69 3.53
C ALA A 152 -19.10 -5.37 3.31
N GLY A 153 -19.73 -6.01 2.32
CA GLY A 153 -21.13 -5.79 1.97
C GLY A 153 -21.35 -4.59 1.04
N HIS A 154 -20.30 -3.83 0.69
CA HIS A 154 -20.36 -2.79 -0.32
C HIS A 154 -20.03 -3.36 -1.68
N VAL A 155 -21.08 -3.67 -2.46
CA VAL A 155 -20.95 -4.15 -3.84
C VAL A 155 -20.62 -2.97 -4.75
N TRP A 156 -19.40 -2.94 -5.24
CA TRP A 156 -19.04 -2.11 -6.38
C TRP A 156 -19.62 -2.71 -7.66
N PRO A 157 -20.25 -1.89 -8.53
CA PRO A 157 -20.82 -2.39 -9.77
C PRO A 157 -19.73 -2.92 -10.71
N PRO A 158 -20.07 -3.86 -11.63
CA PRO A 158 -19.14 -4.35 -12.65
C PRO A 158 -18.52 -3.16 -13.40
N THR A 159 -17.20 -3.10 -13.38
CA THR A 159 -16.43 -1.94 -13.77
C THR A 159 -16.42 -1.77 -15.30
N ALA A 160 -17.38 -1.03 -15.83
CA ALA A 160 -17.21 -0.30 -17.09
C ALA A 160 -16.73 1.16 -16.83
N ASP A 161 -17.15 1.76 -15.71
CA ASP A 161 -16.99 3.20 -15.48
C ASP A 161 -16.00 3.60 -14.38
N VAL A 162 -15.50 2.65 -13.57
CA VAL A 162 -14.58 2.94 -12.45
C VAL A 162 -13.25 2.21 -12.63
N LYS A 163 -12.18 2.95 -12.92
CA LYS A 163 -10.80 2.45 -12.90
C LYS A 163 -10.22 2.50 -11.50
N LEU A 164 -9.67 1.38 -11.02
CA LEU A 164 -9.06 1.26 -9.68
C LEU A 164 -7.54 1.35 -9.73
N LEU A 165 -6.95 1.08 -10.89
CA LEU A 165 -5.57 1.41 -11.20
C LEU A 165 -5.53 2.62 -12.12
N GLN A 166 -4.46 3.39 -12.01
CA GLN A 166 -4.12 4.44 -12.96
C GLN A 166 -3.77 3.82 -14.32
N ASP A 167 -3.70 4.63 -15.36
CA ASP A 167 -3.36 4.17 -16.73
C ASP A 167 -1.97 3.53 -16.81
N ASP A 168 -1.15 3.79 -15.79
CA ASP A 168 0.18 3.25 -15.58
C ASP A 168 0.20 1.75 -15.16
N GLU A 169 -0.98 1.19 -14.84
CA GLU A 169 -1.24 -0.19 -14.42
C GLU A 169 -0.47 -0.66 -13.18
N LEU A 170 0.01 0.28 -12.38
CA LEU A 170 0.77 0.02 -11.16
C LEU A 170 0.14 0.70 -9.95
N HIS A 171 -0.15 1.99 -10.04
CA HIS A 171 -0.61 2.76 -8.89
C HIS A 171 -2.14 2.77 -8.78
N PRO A 172 -2.71 2.82 -7.57
CA PRO A 172 -4.14 2.94 -7.40
C PRO A 172 -4.65 4.34 -7.81
N THR A 173 -5.89 4.40 -8.31
CA THR A 173 -6.68 5.65 -8.36
C THR A 173 -7.13 6.05 -6.96
N ILE A 174 -7.92 7.12 -6.82
CA ILE A 174 -8.50 7.47 -5.51
C ILE A 174 -9.50 6.39 -5.06
N GLU A 175 -10.29 5.86 -5.99
CA GLU A 175 -11.23 4.77 -5.77
C GLU A 175 -10.50 3.47 -5.40
N GLY A 176 -9.40 3.16 -6.11
CA GLY A 176 -8.55 2.02 -5.76
C GLY A 176 -7.90 2.17 -4.39
N LEU A 177 -7.45 3.37 -4.03
CA LEU A 177 -6.85 3.66 -2.74
C LEU A 177 -7.86 3.56 -1.58
N ALA A 178 -9.09 4.03 -1.80
CA ALA A 178 -10.18 3.88 -0.83
C ALA A 178 -10.52 2.41 -0.57
N SER A 179 -10.61 1.63 -1.65
CA SER A 179 -10.86 0.18 -1.59
C SER A 179 -9.74 -0.55 -0.86
N LEU A 180 -8.49 -0.21 -1.18
CA LEU A 180 -7.30 -0.75 -0.52
C LEU A 180 -7.29 -0.45 0.98
N ALA A 181 -7.60 0.79 1.38
CA ALA A 181 -7.64 1.19 2.79
C ALA A 181 -8.71 0.42 3.58
N CYS A 182 -9.89 0.22 2.99
CA CYS A 182 -10.96 -0.58 3.60
C CYS A 182 -10.52 -2.04 3.80
N GLU A 183 -9.94 -2.67 2.78
CA GLU A 183 -9.45 -4.05 2.85
C GLU A 183 -8.31 -4.21 3.87
N VAL A 184 -7.42 -3.22 3.98
CA VAL A 184 -6.36 -3.20 5.00
C VAL A 184 -6.96 -3.22 6.41
N VAL A 185 -7.96 -2.37 6.66
CA VAL A 185 -8.61 -2.32 7.98
C VAL A 185 -9.35 -3.62 8.25
N LEU A 186 -10.12 -4.15 7.30
CA LEU A 186 -10.79 -5.44 7.43
C LEU A 186 -9.80 -6.56 7.78
N SER A 187 -8.68 -6.65 7.06
CA SER A 187 -7.65 -7.67 7.30
C SER A 187 -6.98 -7.50 8.67
N ALA A 188 -6.81 -6.27 9.15
CA ALA A 188 -6.20 -5.98 10.45
C ALA A 188 -7.14 -6.24 11.64
N THR A 189 -8.45 -6.25 11.40
CA THR A 189 -9.50 -6.43 12.42
C THR A 189 -10.20 -7.79 12.33
N GLU A 190 -9.92 -8.60 11.32
CA GLU A 190 -10.55 -9.91 11.15
C GLU A 190 -10.30 -10.81 12.37
N GLY A 191 -11.38 -11.36 12.93
CA GLY A 191 -11.32 -12.24 14.11
C GLY A 191 -10.91 -11.55 15.41
N ARG A 192 -10.87 -10.21 15.46
CA ARG A 192 -10.52 -9.44 16.65
C ARG A 192 -11.75 -8.92 17.37
N ASP A 193 -12.06 -9.53 18.52
CA ASP A 193 -13.17 -9.10 19.38
C ASP A 193 -12.83 -7.84 20.21
N ASP A 194 -11.55 -7.44 20.24
CA ASP A 194 -11.08 -6.26 20.95
C ASP A 194 -11.20 -4.96 20.14
N VAL A 195 -11.63 -5.05 18.88
CA VAL A 195 -11.93 -3.89 18.02
C VAL A 195 -13.45 -3.76 17.88
N ALA A 196 -14.01 -2.69 18.47
CA ALA A 196 -15.43 -2.40 18.34
C ALA A 196 -15.81 -2.14 16.88
N PRO A 197 -16.93 -2.66 16.35
CA PRO A 197 -17.35 -2.42 14.96
C PRO A 197 -17.45 -0.93 14.59
N GLU A 198 -17.88 -0.10 15.53
CA GLU A 198 -17.97 1.36 15.39
C GLU A 198 -16.61 2.08 15.38
N ALA A 199 -15.50 1.38 15.66
CA ALA A 199 -14.15 1.95 15.58
C ALA A 199 -13.70 2.18 14.13
N VAL A 200 -14.39 1.59 13.15
CA VAL A 200 -14.06 1.64 11.74
C VAL A 200 -15.29 1.96 10.88
N ALA A 201 -15.11 2.72 9.82
CA ALA A 201 -16.15 3.07 8.86
C ALA A 201 -15.78 2.50 7.48
N ILE A 202 -16.15 1.22 7.27
CA ILE A 202 -15.88 0.52 6.01
C ILE A 202 -16.92 0.93 4.95
N ASP A 203 -16.69 2.08 4.32
CA ASP A 203 -17.46 2.55 3.16
C ASP A 203 -16.50 3.13 2.11
N PRO A 204 -16.07 2.31 1.14
CA PRO A 204 -15.16 2.75 0.09
C PRO A 204 -15.65 3.98 -0.71
N GLY A 205 -16.98 4.15 -0.85
CA GLY A 205 -17.59 5.30 -1.53
C GLY A 205 -17.50 6.58 -0.70
N ALA A 206 -17.77 6.51 0.60
CA ALA A 206 -17.57 7.63 1.53
C ALA A 206 -16.09 8.03 1.62
N VAL A 207 -15.20 7.05 1.74
CA VAL A 207 -13.75 7.27 1.76
C VAL A 207 -13.29 7.95 0.47
N THR A 208 -13.78 7.48 -0.69
CA THR A 208 -13.50 8.13 -1.99
C THR A 208 -13.92 9.60 -2.00
N ARG A 209 -15.14 9.92 -1.53
CA ARG A 209 -15.62 11.31 -1.47
C ARG A 209 -14.74 12.17 -0.56
N ALA A 210 -14.41 11.67 0.62
CA ALA A 210 -13.55 12.37 1.58
C ALA A 210 -12.12 12.59 1.04
N LEU A 211 -11.54 11.59 0.35
CA LEU A 211 -10.24 11.73 -0.29
C LEU A 211 -10.26 12.78 -1.41
N LYS A 212 -11.30 12.81 -2.24
CA LYS A 212 -11.48 13.83 -3.29
C LYS A 212 -11.60 15.23 -2.71
N GLN A 213 -12.37 15.38 -1.63
CA GLN A 213 -12.51 16.63 -0.88
C GLN A 213 -11.14 17.13 -0.37
N ARG A 214 -10.40 16.29 0.37
CA ARG A 214 -9.05 16.60 0.86
C ARG A 214 -8.08 16.97 -0.27
N ALA A 215 -8.17 16.27 -1.41
CA ALA A 215 -7.35 16.56 -2.58
C ALA A 215 -7.66 17.94 -3.20
N ALA A 216 -8.94 18.32 -3.26
CA ALA A 216 -9.37 19.63 -3.75
C ALA A 216 -8.89 20.77 -2.84
N GLU A 217 -9.02 20.60 -1.52
CA GLU A 217 -8.56 21.57 -0.52
C GLU A 217 -7.04 21.78 -0.60
N LYS A 218 -6.26 20.70 -0.72
CA LYS A 218 -4.79 20.79 -0.90
C LYS A 218 -4.41 21.53 -2.18
N ARG A 219 -5.13 21.30 -3.28
CA ARG A 219 -4.90 22.01 -4.56
C ARG A 219 -5.17 23.51 -4.39
N ALA A 220 -6.30 23.88 -3.81
CA ALA A 220 -6.65 25.27 -3.54
C ALA A 220 -5.59 25.98 -2.67
N ALA A 221 -5.19 25.37 -1.56
CA ALA A 221 -4.17 25.91 -0.66
C ALA A 221 -2.81 26.10 -1.36
N ASN A 222 -2.41 25.17 -2.23
CA ASN A 222 -1.18 25.28 -3.00
C ASN A 222 -1.23 26.39 -4.05
N GLU A 223 -2.39 26.61 -4.68
CA GLU A 223 -2.58 27.72 -5.62
C GLU A 223 -2.51 29.08 -4.92
N GLU A 224 -3.13 29.20 -3.74
CA GLU A 224 -3.05 30.41 -2.92
C GLU A 224 -1.61 30.72 -2.49
N ARG A 225 -0.87 29.71 -2.01
CA ARG A 225 0.56 29.84 -1.68
C ARG A 225 1.40 30.31 -2.88
N ARG A 226 1.15 29.77 -4.07
CA ARG A 226 1.84 30.18 -5.30
C ARG A 226 1.52 31.63 -5.69
N LYS A 227 0.26 32.07 -5.54
CA LYS A 227 -0.15 33.46 -5.81
C LYS A 227 0.45 34.43 -4.80
N GLY A 228 0.50 34.08 -3.51
CA GLY A 228 1.14 34.88 -2.47
C GLY A 228 2.65 35.02 -2.66
N SER A 229 3.33 33.93 -3.04
CA SER A 229 4.78 33.96 -3.29
C SER A 229 5.19 34.75 -4.54
N LYS A 230 4.31 34.88 -5.55
CA LYS A 230 4.55 35.76 -6.71
C LYS A 230 4.40 37.24 -6.35
N ARG A 231 3.37 37.60 -5.58
CA ARG A 231 3.15 38.98 -5.12
C ARG A 231 4.30 39.53 -4.25
N HIS A 232 5.05 38.66 -3.58
CA HIS A 232 6.19 39.06 -2.76
C HIS A 232 7.53 39.12 -3.51
N ARG A 233 7.58 38.71 -4.78
CA ARG A 233 8.77 38.83 -5.65
C ARG A 233 8.70 40.01 -6.61
N ASP A 234 7.50 40.54 -6.86
CA ASP A 234 7.25 41.63 -7.81
C ASP A 234 7.02 42.99 -7.12
N GLY A 235 7.30 43.11 -5.81
CA GLY A 235 7.21 44.35 -5.03
C GLY A 235 8.43 44.54 -4.17
#